data_AF-A0A8X6RDG9-F1
#
_entry.id   AF-A0A8X6RDG9-F1
#
_cell.length_a   1.000
_cell.length_b   1.000
_cell.length_c   1.000
_cell.angle_alpha   90.00
_cell.angle_beta   90.00
_cell.angle_gamma   90.00
#
_symmetry.space_group_name_H-M   'P 1'
#
loop_
_entity.id
_entity.type
_entity.pdbx_description
1 polymer ?
#
loop_
_entity_poly.entity_id
_entity_poly.type
_entity_poly.pdbx_seq_one_letter_code
_entity_poly.pdbx_strand_id
1 'polypeptide(L)'
;MNKECRFCGVLKWKEESAGMCCLGGEVALPSIDKPVEPLKELFSHETDESRRFLKNIRKYNTCFHTTSFGVNNIVSMQGFCPTFTIQGQIYHTIGSLLPATNTQPKFLQVYFMGDKEAQVNRRSEYVQGVERNTVQKIQEVLHDHNILVHEFKMAKDRVTSDNYKVVIHPDRVPRGEYERRFSQYVFFMEKSFVLSSL
;
A
#
# COMPACT_ATOMS: atom_id res chain seq x y z
N MET A 1 -23.40 -0.83 -1.71
CA MET A 1 -23.73 0.40 -2.47
C MET A 1 -24.66 0.02 -3.62
N ASN A 2 -25.70 0.79 -3.92
CA ASN A 2 -26.72 0.39 -4.90
C ASN A 2 -27.36 1.55 -5.69
N LYS A 3 -26.82 2.76 -5.55
CA LYS A 3 -27.25 3.93 -6.33
C LYS A 3 -26.08 4.41 -7.17
N GLU A 4 -26.20 4.34 -8.49
CA GLU A 4 -25.16 4.86 -9.37
C GLU A 4 -25.29 6.37 -9.54
N CYS A 5 -24.17 7.09 -9.49
CA CYS A 5 -24.13 8.52 -9.80
C CYS A 5 -24.23 8.74 -11.30
N ARG A 6 -25.17 9.59 -11.75
CA ARG A 6 -25.39 9.91 -13.17
C ARG A 6 -24.22 10.65 -13.84
N PHE A 7 -23.38 11.33 -13.05
CA PHE A 7 -22.29 12.15 -13.58
C PHE A 7 -20.97 11.39 -13.66
N CYS A 8 -20.64 10.58 -12.63
CA CYS A 8 -19.34 9.90 -12.55
C CYS A 8 -19.42 8.37 -12.49
N GLY A 9 -20.61 7.76 -12.54
CA GLY A 9 -20.79 6.30 -12.53
C GLY A 9 -20.44 5.61 -11.19
N VAL A 10 -20.01 6.36 -10.18
CA VAL A 10 -19.66 5.79 -8.87
C VAL A 10 -20.89 5.27 -8.15
N LEU A 11 -20.79 4.06 -7.58
CA LEU A 11 -21.80 3.48 -6.71
C LEU A 11 -21.81 4.16 -5.34
N LYS A 12 -23.01 4.55 -4.91
CA LYS A 12 -23.28 5.25 -3.65
C LYS A 12 -24.17 4.44 -2.72
N TRP A 13 -24.12 4.78 -1.44
CA TRP A 13 -25.19 4.41 -0.51
C TRP A 13 -26.40 5.31 -0.72
N LYS A 14 -27.60 4.81 -0.37
CA LYS A 14 -28.87 5.54 -0.61
C LYS A 14 -28.92 6.89 0.13
N GLU A 15 -28.31 6.95 1.31
CA GLU A 15 -28.35 8.10 2.22
C GLU A 15 -27.20 9.10 1.98
N GLU A 16 -26.28 8.82 1.05
CA GLU A 16 -25.23 9.76 0.71
C GLU A 16 -25.77 10.96 -0.06
N SER A 17 -25.23 12.14 0.25
CA SER A 17 -25.59 13.37 -0.45
C SER A 17 -25.20 13.30 -1.93
N ALA A 18 -25.94 14.03 -2.76
CA ALA A 18 -25.69 14.08 -4.21
C ALA A 18 -24.25 14.53 -4.53
N GLY A 19 -23.67 15.40 -3.70
CA GLY A 19 -22.33 15.95 -3.87
C GLY A 19 -21.16 15.05 -3.44
N MET A 20 -21.37 13.98 -2.66
CA MET A 20 -20.27 13.21 -2.04
C MET A 20 -19.23 12.59 -2.99
N CYS A 21 -19.53 12.41 -4.29
CA CYS A 21 -18.59 11.81 -5.24
C CYS A 21 -17.93 12.85 -6.15
N CYS A 22 -18.72 13.67 -6.84
CA CYS A 22 -18.26 14.58 -7.90
C CYS A 22 -18.79 16.00 -7.72
N LEU A 23 -19.24 16.36 -6.50
CA LEU A 23 -19.93 17.63 -6.24
C LEU A 23 -21.09 17.89 -7.21
N GLY A 24 -21.84 16.85 -7.57
CA GLY A 24 -22.97 16.99 -8.51
C GLY A 24 -22.56 17.17 -9.98
N GLY A 25 -21.33 16.80 -10.34
CA GLY A 25 -20.80 16.87 -11.70
C GLY A 25 -19.76 17.98 -11.91
N GLU A 26 -19.52 18.83 -10.90
CA GLU A 26 -18.51 19.90 -10.96
C GLU A 26 -17.07 19.37 -10.95
N VAL A 27 -16.85 18.19 -10.36
CA VAL A 27 -15.53 17.54 -10.30
C VAL A 27 -15.50 16.35 -11.24
N ALA A 28 -14.68 16.44 -12.28
CA ALA A 28 -14.33 15.30 -13.11
C ALA A 28 -13.37 14.38 -12.33
N LEU A 29 -13.87 13.24 -11.88
CA LEU A 29 -13.04 12.21 -11.27
C LEU A 29 -12.23 11.47 -12.35
N PRO A 30 -10.93 11.25 -12.15
CA PRO A 30 -10.16 10.39 -13.06
C PRO A 30 -10.73 8.97 -13.04
N SER A 31 -10.76 8.33 -14.20
CA SER A 31 -11.12 6.91 -14.29
C SER A 31 -10.06 6.08 -13.57
N ILE A 32 -10.51 5.13 -12.74
CA ILE A 32 -9.61 4.16 -12.13
C ILE A 32 -9.28 3.11 -13.19
N ASP A 33 -8.00 3.00 -13.54
CA ASP A 33 -7.54 1.97 -14.46
C ASP A 33 -7.78 0.58 -13.88
N LYS A 34 -8.07 -0.37 -14.77
CA LYS A 34 -8.22 -1.77 -14.34
C LYS A 34 -6.88 -2.26 -13.79
N PRO A 35 -6.90 -3.08 -12.72
CA PRO A 35 -5.67 -3.70 -12.24
C PRO A 35 -4.99 -4.47 -13.36
N VAL A 36 -3.66 -4.40 -13.40
CA VAL A 36 -2.84 -5.18 -14.32
C VAL A 36 -2.87 -6.66 -13.93
N GLU A 37 -2.75 -7.57 -14.90
CA GLU A 37 -2.59 -8.98 -14.58
C GLU A 37 -1.21 -9.23 -13.93
N PRO A 38 -1.09 -10.19 -12.99
CA PRO A 38 -2.11 -11.11 -12.48
C PRO A 38 -2.95 -10.56 -11.31
N LEU A 39 -2.81 -9.29 -10.90
CA LEU A 39 -3.62 -8.75 -9.79
C LEU A 39 -5.12 -8.83 -10.09
N LYS A 40 -5.52 -8.53 -11.33
CA LYS A 40 -6.92 -8.61 -11.72
C LYS A 40 -7.51 -10.02 -11.56
N GLU A 41 -6.79 -11.07 -11.96
CA GLU A 41 -7.20 -12.45 -11.68
C GLU A 41 -7.28 -12.73 -10.16
N LEU A 42 -6.33 -12.25 -9.36
CA LEU A 42 -6.37 -12.42 -7.90
C LEU A 42 -7.61 -11.75 -7.27
N PHE A 43 -8.15 -10.68 -7.87
CA PHE A 43 -9.39 -10.02 -7.44
C PHE A 43 -10.69 -10.62 -7.99
N SER A 44 -10.64 -11.58 -8.90
CA SER A 44 -11.85 -12.04 -9.61
C SER A 44 -12.80 -12.89 -8.75
N HIS A 45 -12.28 -13.56 -7.71
CA HIS A 45 -12.99 -14.57 -6.91
C HIS A 45 -13.42 -15.83 -7.72
N GLU A 46 -12.95 -15.96 -8.96
CA GLU A 46 -13.34 -17.05 -9.88
C GLU A 46 -12.49 -18.32 -9.67
N THR A 47 -11.20 -18.17 -9.38
CA THR A 47 -10.26 -19.30 -9.18
C THR A 47 -10.07 -19.65 -7.71
N ASP A 48 -9.59 -20.86 -7.40
CA ASP A 48 -9.26 -21.21 -6.02
C ASP A 48 -8.14 -20.34 -5.44
N GLU A 49 -7.17 -19.93 -6.28
CA GLU A 49 -6.11 -18.99 -5.87
C GLU A 49 -6.72 -17.65 -5.50
N SER A 50 -7.60 -17.07 -6.33
CA SER A 50 -8.25 -15.79 -6.04
C SER A 50 -9.07 -15.84 -4.74
N ARG A 51 -9.78 -16.94 -4.48
CA ARG A 51 -10.53 -17.15 -3.22
C ARG A 51 -9.61 -17.22 -2.01
N ARG A 52 -8.51 -17.99 -2.09
CA ARG A 52 -7.53 -18.10 -0.99
C ARG A 52 -6.78 -16.79 -0.76
N PHE A 53 -6.49 -16.06 -1.83
CA PHE A 53 -5.90 -14.73 -1.79
C PHE A 53 -6.82 -13.75 -1.08
N LEU A 54 -8.07 -13.60 -1.52
CA LEU A 54 -9.07 -12.71 -0.93
C LEU A 54 -9.32 -13.06 0.56
N LYS A 55 -9.40 -14.35 0.89
CA LYS A 55 -9.52 -14.82 2.28
C LYS A 55 -8.35 -14.37 3.17
N ASN A 56 -7.13 -14.31 2.62
CA ASN A 56 -5.91 -13.97 3.35
C ASN A 56 -5.35 -12.59 2.98
N ILE A 57 -6.17 -11.71 2.38
CA ILE A 57 -5.67 -10.51 1.71
C ILE A 57 -4.88 -9.58 2.63
N ARG A 58 -5.30 -9.49 3.89
CA ARG A 58 -4.59 -8.71 4.93
C ARG A 58 -3.16 -9.20 5.15
N LYS A 59 -2.92 -10.52 5.07
CA LYS A 59 -1.58 -11.09 5.19
C LYS A 59 -0.69 -10.69 4.02
N TYR A 60 -1.23 -10.76 2.80
CA TYR A 60 -0.52 -10.28 1.60
C TYR A 60 -0.22 -8.78 1.69
N ASN A 61 -1.16 -7.98 2.18
CA ASN A 61 -0.93 -6.55 2.39
C ASN A 61 0.20 -6.30 3.41
N THR A 62 0.28 -7.08 4.48
CA THR A 62 1.39 -7.05 5.44
C THR A 62 2.73 -7.42 4.79
N CYS A 63 2.76 -8.38 3.85
CA CYS A 63 3.97 -8.73 3.13
C CYS A 63 4.57 -7.55 2.37
N PHE A 64 3.75 -6.61 1.89
CA PHE A 64 4.15 -5.51 1.00
C PHE A 64 4.16 -4.12 1.64
N HIS A 65 3.93 -4.01 2.95
CA HIS A 65 3.91 -2.72 3.63
C HIS A 65 5.31 -2.06 3.64
N THR A 66 5.37 -0.78 3.24
CA THR A 66 6.62 -0.01 3.10
C THR A 66 6.99 0.75 4.37
N THR A 67 5.99 1.23 5.11
CA THR A 67 6.19 1.94 6.39
C THR A 67 6.11 0.99 7.58
N SER A 68 6.68 1.37 8.71
CA SER A 68 6.32 0.76 9.99
C SER A 68 5.41 1.68 10.78
N PHE A 69 4.66 1.09 11.72
CA PHE A 69 3.80 1.82 12.64
C PHE A 69 4.42 1.76 14.04
N GLY A 70 4.87 2.91 14.55
CA GLY A 70 5.41 3.03 15.89
C GLY A 70 4.33 3.42 16.89
N VAL A 71 4.16 2.62 17.95
CA VAL A 71 3.26 2.94 19.08
C VAL A 71 4.01 2.76 20.39
N ASN A 72 3.81 3.72 21.31
CA ASN A 72 4.48 3.71 22.61
C ASN A 72 3.89 2.64 23.55
N ASN A 73 2.57 2.38 23.45
CA ASN A 73 1.85 1.42 24.28
C ASN A 73 0.88 0.62 23.42
N ILE A 74 0.88 -0.70 23.54
CA ILE A 74 -0.08 -1.60 22.89
C ILE A 74 -0.87 -2.29 23.99
N VAL A 75 -2.18 -2.08 24.02
CA VAL A 75 -3.10 -2.87 24.83
C VAL A 75 -3.69 -3.94 23.93
N SER A 76 -3.17 -5.16 24.03
CA SER A 76 -3.69 -6.31 23.29
C SER A 76 -4.74 -7.02 24.13
N MET A 77 -5.96 -7.15 23.60
CA MET A 77 -6.99 -8.04 24.16
C MET A 77 -6.86 -9.42 23.51
N GLN A 78 -7.11 -10.50 24.27
CA GLN A 78 -7.10 -11.86 23.72
C GLN A 78 -8.27 -12.06 22.74
N GLY A 79 -7.97 -12.65 21.57
CA GLY A 79 -8.89 -12.79 20.43
C GLY A 79 -8.47 -11.93 19.24
N PHE A 80 -8.89 -12.28 18.02
CA PHE A 80 -8.65 -11.45 16.83
C PHE A 80 -9.51 -10.20 16.91
N CYS A 81 -9.07 -9.22 17.70
CA CYS A 81 -9.69 -7.91 17.80
C CYS A 81 -9.00 -6.99 16.78
N PRO A 82 -9.66 -6.61 15.67
CA PRO A 82 -9.07 -5.76 14.63
C PRO A 82 -8.92 -4.29 15.06
N THR A 83 -9.20 -3.98 16.32
CA THR A 83 -9.24 -2.64 16.89
C THR A 83 -8.33 -2.57 18.11
N PHE A 84 -7.26 -1.81 17.99
CA PHE A 84 -6.43 -1.36 19.10
C PHE A 84 -6.64 0.14 19.28
N THR A 85 -6.76 0.58 20.52
CA THR A 85 -6.93 2.00 20.83
C THR A 85 -5.55 2.64 20.97
N ILE A 86 -5.30 3.68 20.19
CA ILE A 86 -4.05 4.44 20.26
C ILE A 86 -4.34 5.73 21.04
N GLN A 87 -3.51 6.01 22.04
CA GLN A 87 -3.52 7.28 22.75
C GLN A 87 -2.27 8.08 22.39
N GLY A 88 -2.44 9.21 21.71
CA GLY A 88 -1.34 10.09 21.29
C GLY A 88 -1.27 10.30 19.78
N GLN A 89 -0.19 10.93 19.32
CA GLN A 89 0.04 11.24 17.91
C GLN A 89 0.61 10.04 17.16
N ILE A 90 0.05 9.77 15.99
CA ILE A 90 0.48 8.68 15.10
C ILE A 90 1.54 9.21 14.13
N TYR A 91 2.67 8.52 14.06
CA TYR A 91 3.72 8.77 13.08
C TYR A 91 3.93 7.53 12.22
N HIS A 92 3.84 7.68 10.89
CA HIS A 92 4.35 6.68 9.96
C HIS A 92 5.84 6.93 9.77
N THR A 93 6.67 5.96 10.11
CA THR A 93 8.11 6.08 9.94
C THR A 93 8.55 5.19 8.78
N ILE A 94 9.21 5.82 7.82
CA ILE A 94 10.08 5.09 6.90
C ILE A 94 11.41 4.94 7.64
N GLY A 95 11.73 3.71 8.00
CA GLY A 95 13.00 3.40 8.68
C GLY A 95 14.20 3.71 7.78
N SER A 96 15.41 3.41 8.28
CA SER A 96 16.63 3.47 7.47
C SER A 96 16.43 2.72 6.14
N LEU A 97 16.94 3.29 5.03
CA LEU A 97 16.97 2.57 3.76
C LEU A 97 17.90 1.36 3.82
N LEU A 98 18.95 1.39 4.65
CA LEU A 98 19.84 0.26 4.84
C LEU A 98 19.47 -0.50 6.13
N PRO A 99 19.51 -1.85 6.13
CA PRO A 99 19.40 -2.61 7.37
C PRO A 99 20.55 -2.23 8.30
N ALA A 100 20.29 -2.26 9.61
CA ALA A 100 21.36 -2.17 10.59
C ALA A 100 22.30 -3.39 10.45
N THR A 101 23.55 -3.24 10.89
CA THR A 101 24.55 -4.31 10.85
C THR A 101 23.99 -5.60 11.45
N ASN A 102 24.14 -6.73 10.72
CA ASN A 102 23.63 -8.05 11.10
C ASN A 102 22.11 -8.17 11.28
N THR A 103 21.32 -7.24 10.74
CA THR A 103 19.86 -7.35 10.74
C THR A 103 19.32 -7.71 9.37
N GLN A 104 18.27 -8.53 9.34
CA GLN A 104 17.58 -8.85 8.09
C GLN A 104 16.75 -7.65 7.62
N PRO A 105 16.67 -7.41 6.30
CA PRO A 105 15.81 -6.38 5.71
C PRO A 105 14.35 -6.50 6.17
N LYS A 106 13.71 -5.35 6.44
CA LYS A 106 12.29 -5.24 6.82
C LYS A 106 11.59 -4.10 6.07
N PHE A 107 10.27 -4.23 5.91
CA PHE A 107 9.40 -3.23 5.28
C PHE A 107 9.92 -2.80 3.89
N LEU A 108 10.10 -1.50 3.67
CA LEU A 108 10.64 -0.93 2.43
C LEU A 108 11.99 -1.55 2.01
N GLN A 109 12.85 -1.93 2.96
CA GLN A 109 14.17 -2.50 2.66
C GLN A 109 14.07 -3.79 1.83
N VAL A 110 13.00 -4.56 2.01
CA VAL A 110 12.78 -5.83 1.28
C VAL A 110 12.60 -5.59 -0.22
N TYR A 111 12.30 -4.37 -0.69
CA TYR A 111 12.16 -4.10 -2.12
C TYR A 111 13.49 -3.98 -2.88
N PHE A 112 14.61 -3.78 -2.19
CA PHE A 112 15.89 -3.49 -2.84
C PHE A 112 17.11 -4.13 -2.16
N MET A 113 16.87 -5.08 -1.25
CA MET A 113 17.92 -5.88 -0.60
C MET A 113 17.84 -7.32 -1.10
N GLY A 114 18.97 -7.84 -1.58
CA GLY A 114 19.02 -9.16 -2.21
C GLY A 114 18.38 -9.20 -3.60
N ASP A 115 18.44 -10.36 -4.24
CA ASP A 115 17.77 -10.62 -5.50
C ASP A 115 16.25 -10.80 -5.32
N LYS A 116 15.50 -10.86 -6.43
CA LYS A 116 14.03 -11.00 -6.41
C LYS A 116 13.57 -12.22 -5.60
N GLU A 117 14.33 -13.31 -5.63
CA GLU A 117 13.97 -14.56 -4.97
C GLU A 117 14.13 -14.47 -3.45
N ALA A 118 15.25 -13.91 -2.99
CA ALA A 118 15.50 -13.61 -1.59
C ALA A 118 14.42 -12.69 -1.00
N GLN A 119 13.93 -11.72 -1.77
CA GLN A 119 12.84 -10.84 -1.36
C GLN A 119 11.53 -11.60 -1.16
N VAL A 120 11.17 -12.50 -2.08
CA VAL A 120 9.96 -13.34 -1.95
C VAL A 120 10.09 -14.24 -0.72
N ASN A 121 11.21 -14.94 -0.57
CA ASN A 121 11.46 -15.82 0.57
C ASN A 121 11.36 -15.05 1.88
N ARG A 122 11.95 -13.85 1.93
CA ARG A 122 11.89 -12.98 3.10
C ARG A 122 10.46 -12.61 3.50
N ARG A 123 9.61 -12.26 2.52
CA ARG A 123 8.19 -11.93 2.76
C ARG A 123 7.41 -13.15 3.25
N SER A 124 7.66 -14.31 2.65
CA SER A 124 7.02 -15.57 3.03
C SER A 124 7.44 -16.09 4.41
N GLU A 125 8.68 -15.84 4.83
CA GLU A 125 9.16 -16.13 6.19
C GLU A 125 8.57 -15.18 7.23
N TYR A 126 8.44 -13.89 6.88
CA TYR A 126 7.96 -12.86 7.78
C TYR A 126 6.46 -13.01 8.09
N VAL A 127 5.64 -13.40 7.11
CA VAL A 127 4.18 -13.55 7.27
C VAL A 127 3.77 -15.01 7.08
N GLN A 128 3.40 -15.68 8.17
CA GLN A 128 3.02 -17.08 8.12
C GLN A 128 1.68 -17.34 7.40
N GLY A 129 1.66 -18.37 6.56
CA GLY A 129 0.46 -18.83 5.87
C GLY A 129 0.08 -18.01 4.65
N VAL A 130 1.06 -17.43 3.96
CA VAL A 130 0.92 -16.84 2.62
C VAL A 130 1.47 -17.81 1.56
N GLU A 131 0.86 -17.85 0.38
CA GLU A 131 1.35 -18.66 -0.73
C GLU A 131 2.50 -17.94 -1.44
N ARG A 132 3.67 -18.59 -1.48
CA ARG A 132 4.89 -18.01 -2.07
C ARG A 132 4.70 -17.56 -3.52
N ASN A 133 3.99 -18.35 -4.32
CA ASN A 133 3.72 -18.02 -5.73
C ASN A 133 2.88 -16.75 -5.87
N THR A 134 1.87 -16.57 -5.01
CA THR A 134 1.05 -15.35 -5.00
C THR A 134 1.85 -14.14 -4.53
N VAL A 135 2.75 -14.30 -3.53
CA VAL A 135 3.70 -13.25 -3.14
C VAL A 135 4.59 -12.87 -4.32
N GLN A 136 5.14 -13.84 -5.06
CA GLN A 136 5.97 -13.57 -6.23
C GLN A 136 5.21 -12.76 -7.30
N LYS A 137 3.99 -13.19 -7.66
CA LYS A 137 3.12 -12.49 -8.63
C LYS A 137 2.89 -11.03 -8.25
N ILE A 138 2.56 -10.76 -6.98
CA ILE A 138 2.33 -9.39 -6.49
C ILE A 138 3.63 -8.59 -6.52
N GLN A 139 4.76 -9.22 -6.14
CA GLN A 139 6.06 -8.56 -6.15
C GLN A 139 6.48 -8.12 -7.56
N GLU A 140 6.25 -8.96 -8.57
CA GLU A 140 6.56 -8.63 -9.97
C GLU A 140 5.76 -7.40 -10.42
N VAL A 141 4.44 -7.39 -10.19
CA VAL A 141 3.60 -6.23 -10.52
C VAL A 141 4.05 -4.96 -9.81
N LEU A 142 4.40 -5.04 -8.53
CA LEU A 142 4.90 -3.89 -7.78
C LEU A 142 6.26 -3.40 -8.31
N HIS A 143 7.16 -4.30 -8.72
CA HIS A 143 8.44 -3.91 -9.29
C HIS A 143 8.32 -3.30 -10.68
N ASP A 144 7.28 -3.63 -11.43
CA ASP A 144 7.11 -3.18 -12.81
C ASP A 144 6.27 -1.91 -12.93
N HIS A 145 5.33 -1.69 -12.00
CA HIS A 145 4.34 -0.60 -12.09
C HIS A 145 4.35 0.39 -10.92
N ASN A 146 4.96 0.06 -9.77
CA ASN A 146 4.92 0.94 -8.61
C ASN A 146 6.02 2.01 -8.68
N ILE A 147 5.62 3.24 -9.03
CA ILE A 147 6.52 4.41 -9.15
C ILE A 147 7.35 4.62 -7.88
N LEU A 148 6.77 4.44 -6.69
CA LEU A 148 7.51 4.65 -5.44
C LEU A 148 8.61 3.62 -5.24
N VAL A 149 8.35 2.35 -5.59
CA VAL A 149 9.40 1.32 -5.55
C VAL A 149 10.57 1.70 -6.44
N HIS A 150 10.30 2.27 -7.63
CA HIS A 150 11.34 2.80 -8.50
C HIS A 150 12.05 4.02 -7.88
N GLU A 151 11.33 4.99 -7.33
CA GLU A 151 11.92 6.17 -6.71
C GLU A 151 12.81 5.80 -5.51
N PHE A 152 12.39 4.87 -4.66
CA PHE A 152 13.19 4.40 -3.53
C PHE A 152 14.44 3.63 -3.97
N LYS A 153 14.35 2.82 -5.04
CA LYS A 153 15.53 2.19 -5.64
C LYS A 153 16.52 3.23 -6.18
N MET A 154 16.02 4.21 -6.94
CA MET A 154 16.86 5.30 -7.44
C MET A 154 17.47 6.13 -6.31
N ALA A 155 16.70 6.38 -5.24
CA ALA A 155 17.19 7.09 -4.07
C ALA A 155 18.32 6.29 -3.40
N LYS A 156 18.15 4.97 -3.21
CA LYS A 156 19.20 4.09 -2.68
C LYS A 156 20.48 4.18 -3.53
N ASP A 157 20.39 4.07 -4.85
CA ASP A 157 21.57 4.07 -5.72
C ASP A 157 22.32 5.41 -5.71
N ARG A 158 21.62 6.51 -5.39
CA ARG A 158 22.21 7.86 -5.25
C ARG A 158 22.80 8.11 -3.87
N VAL A 159 22.46 7.31 -2.86
CA VAL A 159 22.99 7.44 -1.51
C VAL A 159 24.37 6.78 -1.47
N THR A 160 25.40 7.60 -1.64
CA THR A 160 26.82 7.19 -1.58
C THR A 160 27.43 7.34 -0.18
N SER A 161 26.67 7.85 0.81
CA SER A 161 27.13 8.16 2.16
C SER A 161 26.11 7.75 3.22
N ASP A 162 26.59 7.29 4.37
CA ASP A 162 25.78 6.74 5.47
C ASP A 162 24.87 7.76 6.19
N ASN A 163 25.00 9.07 5.89
CA ASN A 163 24.28 10.15 6.59
C ASN A 163 23.13 10.78 5.76
N TYR A 164 22.44 10.00 4.93
CA TYR A 164 21.31 10.52 4.14
C TYR A 164 19.96 10.30 4.83
N LYS A 165 19.13 11.34 4.86
CA LYS A 165 17.76 11.28 5.40
C LYS A 165 16.76 11.46 4.25
N VAL A 166 15.94 10.44 4.00
CA VAL A 166 14.77 10.60 3.14
C VAL A 166 13.65 11.24 3.96
N VAL A 167 13.24 12.44 3.56
CA VAL A 167 12.13 13.16 4.18
C VAL A 167 11.00 13.27 3.17
N ILE A 168 9.85 12.70 3.50
CA ILE A 168 8.63 12.98 2.76
C ILE A 168 8.04 14.26 3.32
N HIS A 169 7.92 15.27 2.47
CA HIS A 169 7.25 16.52 2.81
C HIS A 169 5.77 16.42 2.41
N PRO A 170 4.84 16.29 3.37
CA PRO A 170 3.40 16.17 3.07
C PRO A 170 2.83 17.44 2.43
N ASP A 171 3.48 18.59 2.67
CA ASP A 171 3.05 19.91 2.18
C ASP A 171 3.67 20.28 0.83
N ARG A 172 4.49 19.40 0.24
CA ARG A 172 5.18 19.70 -1.01
C ARG A 172 4.31 19.30 -2.20
N VAL A 173 3.89 20.30 -2.96
CA VAL A 173 3.14 20.13 -4.20
C VAL A 173 4.07 19.53 -5.27
N PRO A 174 3.66 18.44 -5.98
CA PRO A 174 4.41 17.92 -7.12
C PRO A 174 4.67 19.01 -8.17
N ARG A 175 5.86 18.99 -8.81
CA ARG A 175 6.21 20.03 -9.80
C ARG A 175 5.19 20.07 -10.94
N GLY A 176 4.57 21.22 -11.15
CA GLY A 176 3.56 21.44 -12.19
C GLY A 176 2.11 21.26 -11.73
N GLU A 177 1.87 20.99 -10.44
CA GLU A 177 0.52 20.81 -9.89
C GLU A 177 0.05 22.00 -9.03
N TYR A 178 -1.26 22.06 -8.78
CA TYR A 178 -1.90 23.17 -8.08
C TYR A 178 -1.66 23.13 -6.56
N GLU A 179 -1.49 24.30 -5.95
CA GLU A 179 -1.03 24.51 -4.56
C GLU A 179 -1.91 23.85 -3.48
N ARG A 180 -3.16 23.48 -3.82
CA ARG A 180 -4.12 22.82 -2.92
C ARG A 180 -4.34 21.33 -3.20
N ARG A 181 -3.53 20.71 -4.06
CA ARG A 181 -3.62 19.27 -4.32
C ARG A 181 -2.83 18.51 -3.26
N PHE A 182 -3.48 18.24 -2.13
CA PHE A 182 -2.92 17.37 -1.10
C PHE A 182 -3.08 15.92 -1.53
N SER A 183 -1.95 15.21 -1.64
CA SER A 183 -1.86 13.79 -1.98
C SER A 183 -2.39 13.42 -3.36
N GLN A 184 -1.48 13.28 -4.33
CA GLN A 184 -1.73 12.39 -5.46
C GLN A 184 -2.05 11.00 -4.90
N TYR A 185 -2.95 10.26 -5.56
CA TYR A 185 -3.43 8.91 -5.20
C TYR A 185 -2.33 7.90 -4.79
N VAL A 186 -1.08 8.19 -5.16
CA VAL A 186 0.15 7.53 -4.74
C VAL A 186 0.28 7.42 -3.21
N PHE A 187 -0.10 8.46 -2.44
CA PHE A 187 0.05 8.44 -0.98
C PHE A 187 -1.05 7.62 -0.28
N PHE A 188 -2.26 7.58 -0.85
CA PHE A 188 -3.37 6.84 -0.27
C PHE A 188 -3.27 5.34 -0.56
N MET A 189 -2.71 4.96 -1.71
CA MET A 189 -2.41 3.55 -2.04
C MET A 189 -1.31 2.94 -1.16
N GLU A 190 -0.48 3.76 -0.50
CA GLU A 190 0.55 3.25 0.42
C GLU A 190 0.12 3.17 1.89
N LYS A 191 -0.83 3.99 2.34
CA LYS A 191 -1.33 3.88 3.73
C LYS A 191 -1.95 2.53 4.02
N SER A 192 -2.40 1.87 2.96
CA SER A 192 -2.38 0.43 2.83
C SER A 192 -2.53 0.16 1.33
N PHE A 193 -1.82 -0.80 0.79
CA PHE A 193 -2.52 -1.74 -0.09
C PHE A 193 -3.60 -2.36 0.83
N VAL A 194 -4.71 -1.66 1.16
CA VAL A 194 -5.91 -2.35 1.58
C VAL A 194 -6.47 -2.69 0.22
N LEU A 195 -6.04 -3.83 -0.29
CA LEU A 195 -6.81 -4.54 -1.26
C LEU A 195 -8.12 -4.91 -0.56
N SER A 196 -8.99 -3.93 -0.38
CA SER A 196 -10.32 -4.11 0.17
C SER A 196 -11.11 -4.66 -0.99
N SER A 197 -11.50 -5.92 -0.88
CA SER A 197 -12.76 -6.35 -1.45
C SER A 197 -13.81 -5.32 -1.01
N LEU A 198 -14.27 -4.49 -1.94
CA LEU A 198 -15.56 -3.82 -1.82
C LEU A 198 -16.67 -4.87 -1.70
#